data_AF-A0A0C9UY76-F1
#
_entry.id   AF-A0A0C9UY76-F1
#
_cell.length_a   1.000
_cell.length_b   1.000
_cell.length_c   1.000
_cell.angle_alpha   90.00
_cell.angle_beta   90.00
_cell.angle_gamma   90.00
#
_symmetry.space_group_name_H-M   'P 1'
#
loop_
_entity.id
_entity.type
_entity.pdbx_description
1 polymer ?
#
loop_
_entity_poly.entity_id
_entity_poly.type
_entity_poly.pdbx_seq_one_letter_code
_entity_poly.pdbx_strand_id
1 'polypeptide(L)'
;MWNIVSISVDSGSHSSVLFGGQPGKEIVSPTGALGPEGSVYILALPGLGYMKLTDVGGSVSGPGDWSVQVSGSSTNWFYRGGGQASISINSSGQYTISGGANTISGKLTPF
;
A
#
# COMPACT_ATOMS: atom_id res chain seq x y z
N MET A 1 7.34 5.35 9.71
CA MET A 1 6.91 6.11 8.52
C MET A 1 7.44 5.35 7.32
N TRP A 2 6.59 5.08 6.34
CA TRP A 2 6.92 4.34 5.14
C TRP A 2 6.48 5.14 3.91
N ASN A 3 6.96 4.77 2.73
CA ASN A 3 6.71 5.49 1.49
C ASN A 3 6.27 4.52 0.39
N ILE A 4 5.31 4.91 -0.43
CA ILE A 4 5.14 4.30 -1.75
C ILE A 4 6.10 4.99 -2.70
N VAL A 5 7.12 4.27 -3.17
CA VAL A 5 8.16 4.84 -4.05
C VAL A 5 7.89 4.58 -5.52
N SER A 6 7.12 3.53 -5.85
CA SER A 6 6.74 3.23 -7.23
C SER A 6 5.41 2.47 -7.32
N ILE A 7 4.68 2.74 -8.40
CA ILE A 7 3.49 2.00 -8.82
C ILE A 7 3.68 1.67 -10.30
N SER A 8 3.64 0.39 -10.65
CA SER A 8 3.71 -0.09 -12.02
C SER A 8 2.45 -0.89 -12.34
N VAL A 9 1.83 -0.60 -13.49
CA VAL A 9 0.65 -1.32 -13.97
C VAL A 9 0.92 -1.82 -15.39
N ASP A 10 0.68 -3.11 -15.65
CA ASP A 10 0.99 -3.75 -16.94
C ASP A 10 0.24 -3.12 -18.14
N SER A 11 -0.84 -2.37 -17.92
CA SER A 11 -1.71 -1.83 -18.97
C SER A 11 -1.27 -0.47 -19.55
N GLY A 12 0.01 -0.08 -19.43
CA GLY A 12 0.52 1.18 -19.96
C GLY A 12 0.26 2.38 -19.05
N SER A 13 0.03 3.56 -19.63
CA SER A 13 -0.24 4.79 -18.85
C SER A 13 -1.49 4.62 -18.00
N HIS A 14 -1.36 4.73 -16.70
CA HIS A 14 -2.44 4.63 -15.74
C HIS A 14 -2.44 5.85 -14.83
N SER A 15 -3.63 6.22 -14.34
CA SER A 15 -3.75 7.17 -13.25
C SER A 15 -3.84 6.40 -11.94
N SER A 16 -3.23 6.93 -10.89
CA SER A 16 -3.40 6.44 -9.53
C SER A 16 -3.63 7.62 -8.61
N VAL A 17 -4.49 7.42 -7.60
CA VAL A 17 -4.71 8.41 -6.56
C VAL A 17 -4.73 7.71 -5.21
N LEU A 18 -3.90 8.19 -4.30
CA LEU A 18 -3.87 7.85 -2.90
C LEU A 18 -4.69 8.88 -2.13
N PHE A 19 -5.63 8.38 -1.34
CA PHE A 19 -6.45 9.17 -0.43
C PHE A 19 -6.24 8.69 1.00
N GLY A 20 -6.36 9.58 1.98
CA GLY A 20 -6.38 9.22 3.39
C GLY A 20 -5.18 9.75 4.15
N GLY A 21 -4.96 9.26 5.36
CA GLY A 21 -4.01 9.86 6.28
C GLY A 21 -4.49 9.78 7.71
N GLN A 22 -3.82 10.52 8.59
CA GLN A 22 -4.32 10.73 9.94
C GLN A 22 -5.53 11.67 9.90
N PRO A 23 -6.47 11.54 10.85
CA PRO A 23 -7.52 12.55 11.03
C PRO A 23 -6.94 13.97 11.12
N GLY A 24 -7.37 14.85 10.22
CA GLY A 24 -6.91 16.24 10.13
C GLY A 24 -5.56 16.44 9.41
N LYS A 25 -4.99 15.39 8.83
CA LYS A 25 -3.77 15.43 7.98
C LYS A 25 -3.93 14.51 6.76
N GLU A 26 -5.12 14.53 6.17
CA GLU A 26 -5.45 13.76 4.99
C GLU A 26 -4.63 14.22 3.78
N ILE A 27 -4.16 13.25 2.99
CA ILE A 27 -3.35 13.43 1.79
C ILE A 27 -4.18 13.01 0.58
N VAL A 28 -4.02 13.75 -0.52
CA VAL A 28 -4.46 13.36 -1.87
C VAL A 28 -3.26 13.49 -2.80
N SER A 29 -2.67 12.36 -3.21
CA SER A 29 -1.45 12.34 -4.04
C SER A 29 -1.31 11.02 -4.80
N PRO A 30 -0.49 10.89 -5.86
CA PRO A 30 -0.30 9.59 -6.52
C PRO A 30 0.62 8.64 -5.73
N THR A 31 1.52 9.19 -4.90
CA THR A 31 2.47 8.50 -4.01
C THR A 31 2.78 9.38 -2.80
N GLY A 32 3.51 8.89 -1.79
CA GLY A 32 3.97 9.75 -0.70
C GLY A 32 4.44 9.03 0.56
N ALA A 33 4.90 9.84 1.52
CA ALA A 33 5.21 9.43 2.88
C ALA A 33 3.93 9.22 3.68
N LEU A 34 3.83 8.07 4.31
CA LEU A 34 2.63 7.61 4.97
C LEU A 34 2.84 7.63 6.48
N GLY A 35 1.92 8.35 7.11
CA GLY A 35 1.86 8.70 8.52
C GLY A 35 1.83 7.48 9.45
N PRO A 36 1.85 7.73 10.77
CA PRO A 36 2.10 6.72 11.78
C PRO A 36 0.91 5.75 11.95
N GLU A 37 1.11 4.76 12.82
CA GLU A 37 0.16 3.72 13.20
C GLU A 37 -1.28 4.25 13.34
N GLY A 38 -2.24 3.47 12.84
CA GLY A 38 -3.66 3.81 12.78
C GLY A 38 -4.08 4.58 11.53
N SER A 39 -3.13 5.08 10.73
CA SER A 39 -3.45 5.75 9.46
C SER A 39 -4.04 4.77 8.45
N VAL A 40 -5.07 5.21 7.74
CA VAL A 40 -5.71 4.45 6.66
C VAL A 40 -5.58 5.22 5.36
N TYR A 41 -5.14 4.51 4.32
CA TYR A 41 -5.04 5.02 2.96
C TYR A 41 -5.79 4.14 1.99
N ILE A 42 -6.28 4.74 0.90
CA ILE A 42 -6.91 4.07 -0.22
C ILE A 42 -6.13 4.46 -1.47
N LEU A 43 -5.49 3.48 -2.10
CA LEU A 43 -4.90 3.64 -3.43
C LEU A 43 -5.93 3.17 -4.46
N ALA A 44 -6.50 4.12 -5.19
CA ALA A 44 -7.46 3.85 -6.26
C ALA A 44 -6.74 3.85 -7.62
N LEU A 45 -7.04 2.83 -8.43
CA LEU A 45 -6.60 2.69 -9.82
C LEU A 45 -7.85 2.61 -10.72
N PRO A 46 -8.25 3.72 -11.36
CA PRO A 46 -9.40 3.76 -12.25
C PRO A 46 -9.37 2.64 -13.29
N GLY A 47 -10.48 1.92 -13.44
CA GLY A 47 -10.62 0.77 -14.34
C GLY A 47 -10.13 -0.57 -13.77
N LEU A 48 -9.43 -0.59 -12.62
CA LEU A 48 -8.95 -1.83 -11.98
C LEU A 48 -9.51 -2.07 -10.58
N GLY A 49 -9.80 -1.01 -9.83
CA GLY A 49 -10.30 -1.08 -8.46
C GLY A 49 -9.45 -0.28 -7.48
N TYR A 50 -9.45 -0.69 -6.22
CA TYR A 50 -8.69 -0.04 -5.16
C TYR A 50 -8.07 -1.02 -4.17
N MET A 51 -7.08 -0.56 -3.41
CA MET A 51 -6.59 -1.24 -2.22
C MET A 51 -6.61 -0.31 -1.01
N LYS A 52 -6.96 -0.87 0.14
CA LYS A 52 -6.87 -0.22 1.45
C LYS A 52 -5.56 -0.62 2.13
N LEU A 53 -4.83 0.37 2.62
CA LEU A 53 -3.57 0.24 3.34
C LEU A 53 -3.80 0.79 4.75
N THR A 54 -3.71 -0.07 5.76
CA THR A 54 -3.84 0.33 7.17
C THR A 54 -2.49 0.16 7.83
N ASP A 55 -1.86 1.24 8.30
CA ASP A 55 -0.65 1.14 9.11
C ASP A 55 -1.04 0.60 10.49
N VAL A 56 -0.53 -0.59 10.84
CA VAL A 56 -0.81 -1.24 12.13
C VAL A 56 0.40 -1.19 13.07
N GLY A 57 1.42 -0.43 12.71
CA GLY A 57 2.60 -0.20 13.53
C GLY A 57 3.37 -1.48 13.87
N GLY A 58 4.03 -1.46 15.03
CA GLY A 58 4.82 -2.58 15.56
C GLY A 58 4.03 -3.55 16.44
N SER A 59 2.69 -3.46 16.41
CA SER A 59 1.81 -4.28 17.26
C SER A 59 1.67 -5.73 16.78
N VAL A 60 2.05 -6.00 15.53
CA VAL A 60 1.92 -7.32 14.89
C VAL A 60 3.28 -7.99 14.79
N SER A 61 3.40 -9.23 15.30
CA SER A 61 4.62 -10.02 15.17
C SER A 61 4.85 -10.47 13.72
N GLY A 62 6.09 -10.32 13.24
CA GLY A 62 6.49 -10.77 11.90
C GLY A 62 7.95 -10.47 11.58
N PRO A 63 8.35 -10.53 10.30
CA PRO A 63 9.75 -10.40 9.89
C PRO A 63 10.33 -8.97 9.94
N GLY A 64 9.51 -7.96 10.23
CA GLY A 64 9.92 -6.55 10.33
C GLY A 64 9.44 -5.88 11.62
N ASP A 65 9.91 -4.65 11.85
CA ASP A 65 9.65 -3.89 13.07
C ASP A 65 8.27 -3.20 13.05
N TRP A 66 7.76 -2.94 11.85
CA TRP A 66 6.45 -2.36 11.60
C TRP A 66 5.73 -3.08 10.46
N SER A 67 4.41 -2.93 10.38
CA SER A 67 3.64 -3.54 9.30
C SER A 67 2.44 -2.72 8.83
N VAL A 68 2.05 -2.98 7.58
CA VAL A 68 0.87 -2.43 6.93
C VAL A 68 -0.04 -3.59 6.56
N GLN A 69 -1.28 -3.56 7.03
CA GLN A 69 -2.31 -4.46 6.55
C GLN A 69 -2.82 -3.98 5.19
N VAL A 70 -2.90 -4.88 4.22
CA VAL A 70 -3.30 -4.55 2.84
C VAL A 70 -4.51 -5.39 2.43
N SER A 71 -5.58 -4.73 1.98
CA SER A 71 -6.79 -5.42 1.54
C SER A 71 -6.51 -6.40 0.41
N GLY A 72 -7.08 -7.60 0.49
CA GLY A 72 -6.89 -8.64 -0.53
C GLY A 72 -5.61 -9.45 -0.37
N SER A 73 -4.77 -9.16 0.64
CA SER A 73 -3.68 -10.04 1.07
C SER A 73 -4.03 -10.73 2.39
N SER A 74 -3.57 -11.96 2.58
CA SER A 74 -3.69 -12.70 3.84
C SER A 74 -2.60 -12.34 4.86
N THR A 75 -1.59 -11.58 4.44
CA THR A 75 -0.38 -11.31 5.23
C THR A 75 -0.10 -9.81 5.19
N ASN A 76 0.33 -9.24 6.32
CA ASN A 76 0.78 -7.85 6.34
C ASN A 76 2.08 -7.68 5.55
N TRP A 77 2.25 -6.50 4.97
CA TRP A 77 3.54 -6.07 4.46
C TRP A 77 4.36 -5.50 5.62
N PHE A 78 5.44 -6.18 5.97
CA PHE A 78 6.35 -5.78 7.04
C PHE A 78 7.52 -5.00 6.46
N TYR A 79 8.01 -4.04 7.23
CA TYR A 79 9.17 -3.25 6.85
C TYR A 79 10.07 -2.96 8.06
N ARG A 80 11.30 -2.54 7.77
CA ARG A 80 12.28 -2.03 8.75
C ARG A 80 12.70 -0.63 8.33
N GLY A 81 13.16 0.17 9.27
CA GLY A 81 13.47 1.58 9.06
C GLY A 81 12.35 2.37 8.37
N GLY A 82 12.69 3.16 7.36
CA GLY A 82 11.78 4.08 6.65
C GLY A 82 10.91 3.46 5.56
N GLY A 83 10.76 2.12 5.50
CA GLY A 83 9.89 1.33 4.62
C GLY A 83 9.63 1.86 3.20
N GLN A 84 10.10 1.17 2.16
CA GLN A 84 9.95 1.64 0.77
C GLN A 84 9.12 0.67 -0.06
N ALA A 85 7.80 0.88 -0.11
CA ALA A 85 6.87 0.04 -0.85
C ALA A 85 6.98 0.28 -2.37
N SER A 86 7.23 -0.79 -3.12
CA SER A 86 7.08 -0.82 -4.58
C SER A 86 5.93 -1.74 -4.95
N ILE A 87 4.96 -1.21 -5.69
CA ILE A 87 3.70 -1.88 -6.02
C ILE A 87 3.65 -2.20 -7.51
N SER A 88 3.50 -3.48 -7.85
CA SER A 88 3.29 -3.94 -9.23
C SER A 88 1.90 -4.54 -9.37
N ILE A 89 1.17 -4.19 -10.42
CA ILE A 89 -0.22 -4.60 -10.65
C ILE A 89 -0.38 -5.09 -12.07
N ASN A 90 -0.94 -6.28 -12.25
CA ASN A 90 -1.25 -6.80 -13.58
C ASN A 90 -2.65 -6.37 -14.05
N SER A 91 -2.94 -6.63 -15.33
CA SER A 91 -4.22 -6.26 -15.96
C SER A 91 -5.46 -6.95 -15.35
N SER A 92 -5.27 -8.01 -14.53
CA SER A 92 -6.35 -8.68 -13.81
C SER A 92 -6.62 -8.10 -12.42
N GLY A 93 -5.89 -7.04 -12.04
CA GLY A 93 -5.96 -6.42 -10.72
C GLY A 93 -5.28 -7.24 -9.62
N GLN A 94 -4.43 -8.21 -9.96
CA GLN A 94 -3.54 -8.83 -8.98
C GLN A 94 -2.37 -7.89 -8.73
N TYR A 95 -2.01 -7.73 -7.46
CA TYR A 95 -0.90 -6.87 -7.05
C TYR A 95 0.17 -7.65 -6.30
N THR A 96 1.39 -7.10 -6.32
CA THR A 96 2.51 -7.49 -5.47
C THR A 96 3.11 -6.23 -4.85
N ILE A 97 3.40 -6.28 -3.54
CA ILE A 97 4.09 -5.22 -2.80
C ILE A 97 5.42 -5.76 -2.30
N SER A 98 6.49 -5.04 -2.59
CA SER A 98 7.88 -5.40 -2.28
C SER A 98 8.63 -4.20 -1.66
N GLY A 99 9.92 -4.38 -1.35
CA GLY A 99 10.78 -3.36 -0.75
C GLY A 99 10.67 -3.25 0.79
N GLY A 100 10.05 -4.25 1.42
CA GLY A 100 9.98 -4.41 2.87
C GLY A 100 10.82 -5.58 3.37
N ALA A 101 10.54 -6.03 4.59
CA ALA A 101 11.11 -7.26 5.16
C ALA A 101 10.49 -8.53 4.56
N ASN A 102 9.37 -8.41 3.86
CA ASN A 102 8.76 -9.45 3.05
C ASN A 102 8.12 -8.86 1.78
N THR A 103 7.79 -9.76 0.85
CA THR A 103 6.94 -9.48 -0.30
C THR A 103 5.56 -10.07 -0.04
N ILE A 104 4.51 -9.33 -0.36
CA ILE A 104 3.13 -9.81 -0.30
C ILE A 104 2.46 -9.67 -1.66
N SER A 105 1.41 -10.45 -1.86
CA SER A 105 0.54 -10.33 -3.03
C SER A 105 -0.92 -10.38 -2.61
N GLY A 106 -1.79 -9.90 -3.49
CA GLY A 106 -3.23 -9.91 -3.28
C GLY A 106 -3.98 -9.49 -4.54
N LYS A 107 -5.27 -9.21 -4.37
CA LYS A 107 -6.13 -8.71 -5.45
C LYS A 107 -6.80 -7.40 -5.04
N LEU A 108 -6.84 -6.44 -5.95
CA LEU A 108 -7.59 -5.20 -5.78
C LEU A 108 -9.07 -5.50 -5.52
N THR A 109 -9.68 -4.66 -4.70
CA THR A 109 -11.14 -4.66 -4.53
C THR A 109 -11.76 -3.92 -5.71
N PRO A 110 -12.74 -4.52 -6.43
CA PRO A 110 -13.46 -3.83 -7.49
C PRO A 110 -14.15 -2.56 -6.98
N PHE A 111 -14.36 -1.57 -7.85
CA PHE A 111 -15.20 -0.40 -7.54
C PHE A 111 -16.68 -0.77 -7.38
#